data_AF-A0A928MY67-F1
#
_entry.id   AF-A0A928MY67-F1
#
_cell.length_a   1.000
_cell.length_b   1.000
_cell.length_c   1.000
_cell.angle_alpha   90.00
_cell.angle_beta   90.00
_cell.angle_gamma   90.00
#
_symmetry.space_group_name_H-M   'P 1'
#
loop_
_entity.id
_entity.type
_entity.pdbx_description
1 polymer ?
#
loop_
_entity_poly.entity_id
_entity_poly.type
_entity_poly.pdbx_seq_one_letter_code
_entity_poly.pdbx_strand_id
1 'polypeptide(L)'
;MMNSMDTTRITATLPVSFIDELKALAKSNQIPSVNFAIRQAVDDYLVRARKKQYDEMMKEAAKDEAFVTRTSKCDEDFAFADGEVQGEW
;
A
#
# COMPACT_ATOMS: atom_id res chain seq x y z
N MET A 1 -9.51 -3.97 21.42
CA MET A 1 -8.22 -3.51 21.97
C MET A 1 -7.73 -2.39 21.08
N MET A 2 -7.59 -1.17 21.61
CA MET A 2 -6.96 -0.09 20.85
C MET A 2 -5.45 -0.38 20.85
N ASN A 3 -4.90 -0.82 19.71
CA ASN A 3 -3.46 -0.84 19.52
C ASN A 3 -2.97 0.60 19.63
N SER A 4 -2.42 0.95 20.79
CA SER A 4 -1.58 2.13 20.95
C SER A 4 -0.38 1.94 20.03
N MET A 5 -0.39 2.61 18.87
CA MET A 5 0.81 2.68 18.05
C MET A 5 1.86 3.46 18.83
N ASP A 6 2.94 2.78 19.21
CA ASP A 6 4.09 3.42 19.83
C ASP A 6 4.63 4.52 18.90
N THR A 7 4.72 5.74 19.41
CA THR A 7 5.24 6.87 18.65
C THR A 7 6.64 7.22 19.12
N THR A 8 7.60 7.22 18.19
CA THR A 8 8.98 7.65 18.44
C THR A 8 9.19 9.05 17.87
N ARG A 9 9.83 9.93 18.65
CA ARG A 9 10.22 11.25 18.17
C ARG A 9 11.50 11.14 17.34
N ILE A 10 11.41 11.56 16.09
CA ILE A 10 12.55 11.62 15.17
C ILE A 10 12.82 13.07 14.78
N THR A 11 14.08 13.40 14.54
CA THR A 11 14.49 14.69 13.98
C THR A 11 14.91 14.46 12.53
N ALA A 12 14.30 15.19 11.61
CA ALA A 12 14.59 15.10 10.18
C ALA A 12 14.82 16.50 9.60
N THR A 13 15.71 16.60 8.64
CA THR A 13 15.98 17.84 7.91
C THR A 13 15.08 17.89 6.68
N LEU A 14 14.26 18.94 6.58
CA LEU A 14 13.45 19.20 5.40
C LEU A 14 13.75 20.59 4.82
N PRO A 15 13.62 20.78 3.50
CA PRO A 15 13.66 22.09 2.89
C PRO A 15 12.69 23.07 3.55
N VAL A 16 13.16 24.30 3.78
CA VAL A 16 12.36 25.34 4.45
C VAL A 16 11.08 25.64 3.67
N SER A 17 11.15 25.65 2.33
CA SER A 17 10.00 25.86 1.45
C SER A 17 8.85 24.89 1.75
N PHE A 18 9.14 23.61 1.96
CA PHE A 18 8.12 22.60 2.25
C PHE A 18 7.49 22.80 3.62
N ILE A 19 8.27 23.24 4.61
CA ILE A 19 7.75 23.54 5.94
C ILE A 19 6.82 24.76 5.89
N ASP A 20 7.16 25.77 5.10
CA ASP A 20 6.34 26.97 4.94
C ASP A 20 5.02 26.67 4.22
N GLU A 21 5.06 25.84 3.16
CA GLU A 21 3.86 25.35 2.49
C GLU A 21 2.96 24.54 3.44
N LEU A 22 3.53 23.61 4.21
CA LEU A 22 2.76 22.82 5.19
C LEU A 22 2.13 23.71 6.28
N LYS A 23 2.85 24.74 6.74
CA LYS A 23 2.29 25.71 7.69
C LYS A 23 1.17 26.54 7.07
N ALA A 24 1.28 26.92 5.80
CA ALA A 24 0.22 27.63 5.08
C ALA A 24 -1.04 26.77 4.95
N LEU A 25 -0.88 25.48 4.60
CA LEU A 25 -1.98 24.52 4.52
C LEU A 25 -2.67 24.27 5.87
N ALA A 26 -1.89 24.25 6.95
CA ALA A 26 -2.44 24.15 8.30
C ALA A 26 -3.21 25.43 8.69
N LYS A 27 -2.69 26.61 8.34
CA LYS A 27 -3.39 27.90 8.56
C LYS A 27 -4.68 28.01 7.75
N SER A 28 -4.70 27.48 6.52
CA SER A 28 -5.91 27.43 5.70
C SER A 28 -6.87 26.31 6.08
N ASN A 29 -6.62 25.61 7.20
CA ASN A 29 -7.44 24.52 7.73
C ASN A 29 -7.64 23.35 6.74
N GLN A 30 -6.75 23.20 5.75
CA GLN A 30 -6.77 22.09 4.80
C GLN A 30 -6.14 20.83 5.39
N ILE A 31 -5.23 21.00 6.35
CA ILE A 31 -4.66 19.91 7.15
C ILE A 31 -4.79 20.21 8.64
N PRO A 32 -5.03 19.19 9.49
CA PRO A 32 -5.12 19.38 10.94
C PRO A 32 -3.83 19.88 11.60
N SER A 33 -2.68 19.40 11.13
CA SER A 33 -1.36 19.85 11.61
C SER A 33 -0.25 19.43 10.64
N VAL A 34 0.90 20.08 10.76
CA VAL A 34 2.11 19.70 10.02
C VAL A 34 2.53 18.26 10.36
N ASN A 35 2.46 17.86 11.64
CA ASN A 35 2.77 16.48 12.07
C ASN A 35 1.83 15.45 11.45
N PHE A 36 0.54 15.79 11.32
CA PHE A 36 -0.43 14.93 10.66
C PHE A 36 -0.06 14.71 9.18
N ALA A 37 0.24 15.80 8.46
CA ALA A 37 0.63 15.72 7.05
C ALA A 37 1.93 14.91 6.85
N ILE A 38 2.93 15.08 7.72
CA ILE A 38 4.17 14.30 7.65
C ILE A 38 3.89 12.81 7.88
N ARG A 39 3.07 12.45 8.88
CA ARG A 39 2.71 11.06 9.14
C ARG A 39 1.97 10.43 7.96
N GLN A 40 0.99 11.13 7.41
CA GLN A 40 0.23 10.66 6.25
C GLN A 40 1.15 10.44 5.05
N ALA A 41 2.04 11.39 4.75
CA ALA A 41 2.96 11.29 3.63
C ALA A 41 3.92 10.09 3.77
N VAL A 42 4.37 9.81 5.00
CA VAL A 42 5.22 8.63 5.29
C VAL A 42 4.43 7.33 5.10
N ASP A 43 3.18 7.26 5.59
CA ASP A 43 2.35 6.07 5.43
C ASP A 43 2.06 5.78 3.95
N ASP A 44 1.67 6.81 3.19
CA ASP A 44 1.43 6.72 1.75
C ASP A 44 2.70 6.30 0.99
N TYR A 45 3.87 6.74 1.44
CA TYR A 45 5.15 6.31 0.88
C TYR A 45 5.41 4.82 1.17
N LEU A 46 5.21 4.37 2.41
CA LEU A 46 5.41 2.97 2.81
C LEU A 46 4.45 2.01 2.10
N VAL A 47 3.20 2.41 1.88
CA VAL A 47 2.23 1.63 1.11
C VAL A 47 2.69 1.46 -0.33
N ARG A 48 3.12 2.55 -0.98
CA ARG A 48 3.64 2.51 -2.35
C ARG A 48 4.93 1.68 -2.47
N ALA A 49 5.84 1.83 -1.52
CA ALA A 49 7.08 1.07 -1.48
C ALA A 49 6.81 -0.44 -1.34
N ARG A 50 5.92 -0.84 -0.43
CA ARG A 50 5.51 -2.24 -0.24
C ARG A 50 4.84 -2.82 -1.49
N LYS A 51 3.94 -2.05 -2.13
CA LYS A 51 3.31 -2.47 -3.38
C LYS A 51 4.36 -2.73 -4.46
N LYS A 52 5.33 -1.82 -4.62
CA LYS A 52 6.40 -2.00 -5.60
C LYS A 52 7.25 -3.25 -5.33
N GLN A 53 7.58 -3.51 -4.06
CA GLN A 53 8.30 -4.74 -3.68
C GLN A 53 7.48 -5.99 -4.00
N TYR A 54 6.18 -5.99 -3.71
CA TYR A 54 5.30 -7.09 -4.04
C TYR A 54 5.21 -7.34 -5.54
N ASP A 55 5.08 -6.28 -6.35
CA ASP A 55 5.05 -6.37 -7.81
C ASP A 55 6.37 -6.94 -8.37
N GLU A 56 7.51 -6.58 -7.77
CA GLU A 56 8.83 -7.13 -8.12
C GLU A 56 8.93 -8.62 -7.77
N MET A 57 8.49 -9.02 -6.57
CA MET A 57 8.45 -10.43 -6.16
C MET A 57 7.53 -11.26 -7.05
N MET A 58 6.37 -10.72 -7.43
CA MET A 58 5.44 -11.39 -8.35
C MET A 58 6.06 -11.57 -9.74
N LYS A 59 6.81 -10.58 -10.25
CA LYS A 59 7.54 -10.72 -11.52
C LYS A 59 8.65 -11.75 -11.47
N GLU A 60 9.26 -11.94 -10.30
CA GLU A 60 10.29 -12.97 -10.10
C GLU A 60 9.65 -14.36 -10.01
N ALA A 61 8.56 -14.50 -9.24
CA ALA A 61 7.78 -15.74 -9.15
C ALA A 61 7.15 -16.14 -10.49
N ALA A 62 6.76 -15.19 -11.33
CA ALA A 62 6.26 -15.47 -12.69
C ALA A 62 7.33 -16.08 -13.63
N LYS A 63 8.62 -15.99 -13.29
CA LYS A 63 9.71 -16.65 -14.01
C LYS A 63 9.97 -18.07 -13.49
N ASP A 64 9.37 -18.46 -12.37
CA ASP A 64 9.41 -19.82 -11.84
C ASP A 64 8.32 -20.65 -12.53
N GLU A 65 8.75 -21.49 -13.47
CA GLU A 65 7.90 -22.38 -14.26
C GLU A 65 7.05 -23.32 -13.37
N ALA A 66 7.60 -23.75 -12.23
CA ALA A 66 6.89 -24.62 -11.27
C ALA A 66 5.84 -23.86 -10.44
N PHE A 67 6.00 -22.54 -10.27
CA PHE A 67 4.97 -21.70 -9.68
C PHE A 67 3.82 -21.47 -10.67
N VAL A 68 4.13 -21.06 -11.90
CA VAL A 68 3.13 -20.82 -12.96
C VAL A 68 2.30 -22.07 -13.23
N THR A 69 2.95 -23.24 -13.37
CA THR A 69 2.25 -24.51 -13.64
C THR A 69 1.29 -24.90 -12.52
N ARG A 70 1.65 -24.65 -11.25
CA ARG A 70 0.76 -24.92 -10.11
C ARG A 70 -0.42 -23.96 -10.06
N THR A 71 -0.20 -22.68 -10.32
CA THR A 71 -1.26 -21.68 -10.33
C THR A 71 -2.25 -21.95 -11.47
N SER A 72 -1.77 -22.19 -12.69
CA SER A 72 -2.65 -22.52 -13.82
C SER A 72 -3.46 -23.79 -13.59
N LYS A 73 -2.87 -24.81 -12.97
CA LYS A 73 -3.58 -26.04 -12.65
C LYS A 73 -4.68 -25.83 -11.60
N CYS A 74 -4.43 -25.01 -10.58
CA CYS A 74 -5.48 -24.62 -9.64
C CYS A 74 -6.61 -23.85 -10.35
N ASP A 75 -6.29 -22.88 -11.21
CA ASP A 75 -7.30 -22.15 -11.97
C ASP A 75 -8.15 -23.11 -12.85
N GLU A 76 -7.52 -24.11 -13.48
CA GLU A 76 -8.21 -25.15 -14.24
C GLU A 76 -9.13 -26.02 -13.36
N ASP A 77 -8.67 -26.41 -12.17
CA ASP A 77 -9.45 -27.23 -11.23
C ASP A 77 -10.71 -26.49 -10.73
N PHE A 78 -10.68 -25.15 -10.65
CA PHE A 78 -11.83 -24.32 -10.25
C PHE A 78 -12.69 -23.82 -11.43
N ALA A 79 -12.20 -23.87 -12.67
CA ALA A 79 -12.93 -23.41 -13.85
C ALA A 79 -14.29 -24.13 -14.05
N PHE A 80 -14.39 -25.39 -13.61
CA PHE A 80 -15.64 -26.15 -13.64
C PHE A 80 -16.69 -25.57 -12.67
N ALA A 81 -16.29 -25.23 -11.45
CA ALA A 81 -17.17 -24.66 -10.43
C ALA A 81 -17.63 -23.22 -10.78
N ASP A 82 -16.77 -22.43 -11.43
CA ASP A 82 -17.12 -21.08 -11.91
C ASP A 82 -18.15 -21.12 -13.06
N GLY A 83 -18.14 -22.19 -13.86
CA GLY A 83 -19.11 -22.39 -14.95
C GLY A 83 -20.51 -22.75 -14.48
N GLU A 84 -20.65 -23.43 -13.33
CA GLU A 84 -21.94 -23.90 -12.81
C GLU A 84 -22.81 -22.77 -12.21
N VAL A 85 -22.22 -21.62 -11.83
CA VAL A 85 -22.93 -20.50 -11.18
C VAL A 85 -23.59 -19.53 -12.18
N GLN A 86 -23.46 -19.75 -13.49
CA GLN A 86 -24.09 -18.89 -14.51
C GLN A 86 -25.59 -19.15 -14.75
N GLY A 87 -26.21 -20.09 -14.04
CA GLY A 87 -27.65 -20.40 -14.14
C GLY A 87 -28.42 -20.09 -12.85
N GLU A 88 -29.27 -19.05 -12.93
CA GLU A 88 -30.43 -18.71 -12.07
C GLU A 88 -30.35 -18.93 -10.54
N TRP A 89 -30.36 -17.81 -9.79
CA TRP A 89 -30.82 -17.75 -8.40
C TRP A 89 -32.33 -17.49 -8.34
#